data_AF-A0A371BIH5-F1
#
_entry.id   AF-A0A371BIH5-F1
#
_cell.length_a   1.000
_cell.length_b   1.000
_cell.length_c   1.000
_cell.angle_alpha   90.00
_cell.angle_beta   90.00
_cell.angle_gamma   90.00
#
_symmetry.space_group_name_H-M   'P 1'
#
loop_
_entity.id
_entity.type
_entity.pdbx_description
1 polymer ?
#
loop_
_entity_poly.entity_id
_entity_poly.type
_entity_poly.pdbx_seq_one_letter_code
_entity_poly.pdbx_strand_id
1 'polypeptide(L)'
;MGITYHDEDITTPGYYQAARKRGKNLLQRSVADFHENKLNAAISRLVLSNFKRRTLDQVLNTKYPSGHLPMSNKAVRLMTWDYLSASLISHFNEHHKPVAKISFGFLTLCWDEGITAITSPDLDIVKMKHKARRAIRDLGAHGIAAIDIHPLRHAKGGRQILAHVHSIIWWEKGKSNPKRAAKSLQRRFPNSFGAKGIKITTRKQAVAKRIAKGAMVHAPSANMTDDDLAFLAAYMLKAPNMVKRLVCDPGCPEKSTMKTTADGYSDVVALHMARIWSYVTPYDAIFAIGDGKHPRAQFAFYLRRWAKNNFQRQQFVEAAELDDMWNYVGKRNSKLQLGAANITAKDGLS
;
A
#
# COMPACT_ATOMS: atom_id res chain seq x y z
N MET A 1 43.17 3.28 1.40
CA MET A 1 42.56 4.27 0.49
C MET A 1 41.11 4.46 0.90
N GLY A 2 40.82 5.53 1.64
CA GLY A 2 39.46 5.84 2.07
C GLY A 2 38.68 6.46 0.90
N ILE A 3 37.60 5.81 0.47
CA ILE A 3 36.67 6.41 -0.48
C ILE A 3 35.78 7.35 0.32
N THR A 4 36.08 8.64 0.26
CA THR A 4 35.22 9.71 0.75
C THR A 4 34.04 9.81 -0.21
N TYR A 5 32.89 9.25 0.18
CA TYR A 5 31.65 9.45 -0.57
C TYR A 5 31.10 10.83 -0.19
N HIS A 6 31.22 11.80 -1.10
CA HIS A 6 30.46 13.04 -0.98
C HIS A 6 28.96 12.68 -1.02
N ASP A 7 28.20 13.18 -0.05
CA ASP A 7 26.74 13.30 -0.12
C ASP A 7 26.41 14.28 -1.24
N GLU A 8 26.64 13.88 -2.49
CA GLU A 8 25.82 14.37 -3.57
C GLU A 8 24.40 13.94 -3.19
N ASP A 9 23.63 14.91 -2.69
CA ASP A 9 22.19 14.93 -2.83
C ASP A 9 21.88 14.21 -4.14
N ILE A 10 21.03 13.18 -4.09
CA ILE A 10 20.45 12.66 -5.32
C ILE A 10 19.61 13.83 -5.85
N THR A 11 20.26 14.77 -6.54
CA THR A 11 19.67 15.93 -7.15
C THR A 11 18.94 15.35 -8.34
N THR A 12 17.77 14.78 -8.08
CA THR A 12 16.79 14.49 -9.12
C THR A 12 16.67 15.79 -9.94
N PRO A 13 17.02 15.79 -11.25
CA PRO A 13 16.85 16.94 -12.12
C PRO A 13 15.53 17.68 -11.83
N GLY A 14 15.56 19.03 -11.81
CA GLY A 14 14.45 19.87 -11.33
C GLY A 14 13.07 19.53 -11.92
N TYR A 15 13.02 19.01 -13.14
CA TYR A 15 11.80 18.50 -13.79
C TYR A 15 11.08 17.40 -12.98
N TYR A 16 11.83 16.52 -12.29
CA TYR A 16 11.26 15.46 -11.47
C TYR A 16 10.51 15.98 -10.24
N GLN A 17 10.83 17.18 -9.75
CA GLN A 17 10.27 17.70 -8.50
C GLN A 17 8.79 18.10 -8.65
N ALA A 18 8.41 18.69 -9.79
CA ALA A 18 7.02 19.09 -10.06
C ALA A 18 6.10 17.87 -10.19
N ALA A 19 6.53 16.86 -10.95
CA ALA A 19 5.79 15.62 -11.19
C ALA A 19 5.50 14.85 -9.89
N ARG A 20 6.50 14.84 -8.99
CA ARG A 20 6.42 14.16 -7.70
C ARG A 20 5.46 14.83 -6.73
N LYS A 21 5.17 16.13 -6.87
CA LYS A 21 4.33 16.89 -5.92
C LYS A 21 2.94 16.27 -5.75
N ARG A 22 2.28 15.88 -6.84
CA ARG A 22 0.92 15.29 -6.77
C ARG A 22 0.91 13.94 -6.06
N GLY A 23 1.83 13.03 -6.43
CA GLY A 23 1.97 11.73 -5.78
C GLY A 23 2.33 11.88 -4.30
N LYS A 24 3.28 12.77 -3.99
CA LYS A 24 3.71 13.08 -2.62
C LYS A 24 2.54 13.56 -1.77
N ASN A 25 1.77 14.54 -2.28
CA ASN A 25 0.63 15.09 -1.57
C ASN A 25 -0.44 14.03 -1.29
N LEU A 26 -0.73 13.14 -2.25
CA LEU A 26 -1.66 12.03 -2.04
C LEU A 26 -1.19 11.13 -0.89
N LEU A 27 0.07 10.70 -0.94
CA LEU A 27 0.61 9.79 0.06
C LEU A 27 0.70 10.47 1.42
N GLN A 28 1.25 11.69 1.51
CA GLN A 28 1.37 12.45 2.74
C GLN A 28 0.02 12.66 3.42
N ARG A 29 -1.03 13.00 2.66
CA ARG A 29 -2.40 13.12 3.22
C ARG A 29 -2.90 11.79 3.78
N SER A 30 -2.73 10.69 3.04
CA SER A 30 -3.14 9.36 3.51
C SER A 30 -2.38 8.92 4.75
N VAL A 31 -1.07 9.16 4.79
CA VAL A 31 -0.19 8.82 5.92
C VAL A 31 -0.50 9.69 7.13
N ALA A 32 -0.68 11.00 6.95
CA ALA A 32 -1.09 11.91 8.01
C ALA A 32 -2.46 11.49 8.59
N ASP A 33 -3.44 11.23 7.74
CA ASP A 33 -4.76 10.80 8.21
C ASP A 33 -4.72 9.47 8.99
N PHE A 34 -3.88 8.50 8.58
CA PHE A 34 -3.71 7.29 9.36
C PHE A 34 -2.96 7.53 10.68
N HIS A 35 -1.79 8.17 10.64
CA HIS A 35 -0.93 8.33 11.81
C HIS A 35 -1.46 9.36 12.80
N GLU A 36 -1.75 10.56 12.32
CA GLU A 36 -2.03 11.72 13.17
C GLU A 36 -3.49 11.69 13.66
N ASN A 37 -4.44 11.35 12.78
CA ASN A 37 -5.86 11.41 13.15
C ASN A 37 -6.37 10.11 13.79
N LYS A 38 -5.87 8.94 13.37
CA LYS A 38 -6.43 7.64 13.77
C LYS A 38 -5.55 6.91 14.77
N LEU A 39 -4.28 6.70 14.43
CA LEU A 39 -3.37 5.90 15.23
C LEU A 39 -2.97 6.63 16.52
N ASN A 40 -2.58 7.90 16.45
CA ASN A 40 -2.24 8.67 17.64
C ASN A 40 -3.43 8.84 18.60
N ALA A 41 -4.64 9.02 18.06
CA ALA A 41 -5.87 9.04 18.86
C ALA A 41 -6.14 7.69 19.54
N ALA A 42 -5.87 6.57 18.87
CA ALA A 42 -5.97 5.25 19.50
C ALA A 42 -4.91 5.04 20.59
N ILE A 43 -3.67 5.49 20.35
CA ILE A 43 -2.55 5.36 21.30
C ILE A 43 -2.73 6.24 22.53
N SER A 44 -3.28 7.46 22.39
CA SER A 44 -3.50 8.37 23.53
C SER A 44 -4.47 7.81 24.56
N ARG A 45 -5.36 6.90 24.15
CA ARG A 45 -6.31 6.20 25.02
C ARG A 45 -5.72 4.95 25.69
N LEU A 46 -4.47 4.57 25.36
CA LEU A 46 -3.79 3.43 25.97
C LEU A 46 -2.93 3.88 27.17
N VAL A 47 -3.07 3.15 28.28
CA VAL A 47 -2.14 3.25 29.42
C VAL A 47 -0.95 2.32 29.18
N LEU A 48 0.15 2.90 28.68
CA LEU A 48 1.40 2.22 28.38
C LEU A 48 2.46 2.57 29.43
N SER A 49 3.32 1.61 29.78
CA SER A 49 4.54 1.93 30.52
C SER A 49 5.49 2.77 29.66
N ASN A 50 6.40 3.52 30.28
CA ASN A 50 7.39 4.35 29.57
C ASN A 50 8.19 3.54 28.54
N PHE A 51 8.59 2.31 28.91
CA PHE A 51 9.28 1.39 28.01
C PHE A 51 8.43 1.06 26.77
N LYS A 52 7.17 0.63 26.96
CA LYS A 52 6.27 0.26 25.86
C LYS A 52 5.94 1.42 24.95
N ARG A 53 5.76 2.63 25.51
CA ARG A 53 5.55 3.85 24.74
C ARG A 53 6.76 4.17 23.88
N ARG A 54 7.98 4.07 24.44
CA ARG A 54 9.23 4.27 23.69
C ARG A 54 9.37 3.29 22.54
N THR A 55 9.16 1.99 22.78
CA THR A 55 9.20 0.97 21.71
C THR A 55 8.18 1.25 20.62
N LEU A 56 6.95 1.62 20.99
CA LEU A 56 5.90 1.95 20.03
C LEU A 56 6.27 3.18 19.19
N ASP A 57 6.81 4.23 19.81
CA ASP A 57 7.28 5.43 19.12
C ASP A 57 8.47 5.15 18.18
N GLN A 58 9.39 4.27 18.57
CA GLN A 58 10.46 3.80 17.69
C GLN A 58 9.90 3.13 16.44
N VAL A 59 8.93 2.23 16.60
CA VAL A 59 8.32 1.48 15.48
C VAL A 59 7.50 2.39 14.56
N LEU A 60 6.79 3.39 15.10
CA LEU A 60 5.83 4.19 14.32
C LEU A 60 6.36 5.53 13.84
N ASN A 61 7.24 6.17 14.63
CA ASN A 61 7.54 7.60 14.53
C ASN A 61 9.03 7.92 14.44
N THR A 62 9.96 6.96 14.53
CA THR A 62 11.38 7.27 14.37
C THR A 62 11.66 7.91 13.00
N LYS A 63 12.41 9.01 13.00
CA LYS A 63 12.83 9.73 11.79
C LYS A 63 13.97 9.01 11.08
N TYR A 64 14.76 8.21 11.81
CA TYR A 64 15.97 7.56 11.32
C TYR A 64 15.92 6.05 11.58
N PRO A 65 14.95 5.33 10.99
CA PRO A 65 14.88 3.88 11.13
C PRO A 65 16.10 3.24 10.47
N SER A 66 16.64 2.21 11.11
CA SER A 66 17.74 1.39 10.59
C SER A 66 17.49 -0.09 10.94
N GLY A 67 18.11 -1.01 10.20
CA GLY A 67 17.85 -2.44 10.35
C GLY A 67 16.45 -2.82 9.86
N HIS A 68 15.51 -3.07 10.78
CA HIS A 68 14.12 -3.33 10.44
C HIS A 68 13.43 -2.04 9.98
N LEU A 69 12.81 -2.08 8.79
CA LEU A 69 12.12 -0.95 8.19
C LEU A 69 10.61 -1.22 8.14
N PRO A 70 9.88 -1.07 9.25
CA PRO A 70 8.46 -1.38 9.29
C PRO A 70 7.65 -0.38 8.44
N MET A 71 6.74 -0.89 7.61
CA MET A 71 5.81 -0.07 6.82
C MET A 71 4.74 0.63 7.67
N SER A 72 4.66 0.31 8.97
CA SER A 72 3.90 1.07 9.97
C SER A 72 4.60 2.38 10.37
N ASN A 73 5.87 2.59 10.01
CA ASN A 73 6.58 3.83 10.27
C ASN A 73 6.29 4.87 9.17
N LYS A 74 5.94 6.09 9.58
CA LYS A 74 5.64 7.20 8.65
C LYS A 74 6.82 7.54 7.73
N ALA A 75 8.03 7.65 8.28
CA ALA A 75 9.24 7.97 7.51
C ALA A 75 9.59 6.83 6.52
N VAL A 76 9.55 5.56 6.96
CA VAL A 76 9.79 4.41 6.07
C VAL A 76 8.84 4.43 4.89
N ARG A 77 7.53 4.62 5.11
CA ARG A 77 6.53 4.62 4.04
C ARG A 77 6.73 5.76 3.04
N LEU A 78 7.05 6.95 3.53
CA LEU A 78 7.34 8.12 2.68
C LEU A 78 8.61 7.90 1.84
N MET A 79 9.69 7.42 2.46
CA MET A 79 10.95 7.14 1.74
C MET A 79 10.81 5.99 0.76
N THR A 80 10.01 4.98 1.11
CA THR A 80 9.68 3.87 0.21
C THR A 80 9.03 4.37 -1.07
N TRP A 81 8.08 5.31 -0.96
CA TRP A 81 7.47 5.93 -2.12
C TRP A 81 8.45 6.80 -2.91
N ASP A 82 9.25 7.59 -2.21
CA ASP A 82 10.22 8.48 -2.83
C ASP A 82 11.17 7.70 -3.75
N TYR A 83 11.78 6.64 -3.21
CA TYR A 83 12.71 5.78 -3.95
C TYR A 83 12.03 4.89 -4.98
N LEU A 84 10.82 4.39 -4.72
CA LEU A 84 10.07 3.62 -5.71
C LEU A 84 9.70 4.49 -6.91
N SER A 85 9.20 5.70 -6.67
CA SER A 85 8.80 6.64 -7.72
C SER A 85 10.01 7.06 -8.56
N ALA A 86 11.13 7.41 -7.92
CA ALA A 86 12.37 7.76 -8.62
C ALA A 86 12.86 6.60 -9.52
N SER A 87 12.89 5.38 -8.98
CA SER A 87 13.36 4.21 -9.74
C SER A 87 12.44 3.85 -10.90
N LEU A 88 11.13 3.98 -10.73
CA LEU A 88 10.15 3.76 -11.80
C LEU A 88 10.30 4.80 -12.93
N ILE A 89 10.47 6.07 -12.56
CA ILE A 89 10.60 7.17 -13.52
C ILE A 89 11.92 7.08 -14.30
N SER A 90 13.05 6.84 -13.61
CA SER A 90 14.36 6.64 -14.25
C SER A 90 14.30 5.47 -15.24
N HIS A 91 13.84 4.30 -14.79
CA HIS A 91 13.67 3.14 -15.67
C HIS A 91 12.74 3.42 -16.87
N PHE A 92 11.64 4.15 -16.65
CA PHE A 92 10.72 4.51 -17.73
C PHE A 92 11.35 5.45 -18.76
N ASN A 93 12.04 6.49 -18.30
CA ASN A 93 12.67 7.48 -19.18
C ASN A 93 13.82 6.87 -19.98
N GLU A 94 14.59 5.97 -19.39
CA GLU A 94 15.75 5.33 -20.04
C GLU A 94 15.33 4.26 -21.07
N HIS A 95 14.32 3.44 -20.76
CA HIS A 95 14.04 2.23 -21.56
C HIS A 95 12.72 2.26 -22.33
N HIS A 96 11.73 3.04 -21.89
CA HIS A 96 10.35 2.90 -22.38
C HIS A 96 9.83 4.15 -23.09
N LYS A 97 10.21 5.35 -22.62
CA LYS A 97 9.83 6.62 -23.26
C LYS A 97 10.33 6.74 -24.71
N PRO A 98 11.53 6.25 -25.07
CA PRO A 98 11.97 6.22 -26.47
C PRO A 98 11.19 5.22 -27.34
N VAL A 99 10.50 4.25 -26.73
CA VAL A 99 9.89 3.10 -27.42
C VAL A 99 8.38 3.29 -27.52
N ALA A 100 7.89 3.82 -28.65
CA ALA A 100 6.47 4.06 -28.93
C ALA A 100 5.56 2.79 -28.85
N LYS A 101 6.19 1.61 -28.78
CA LYS A 101 5.56 0.29 -28.78
C LYS A 101 5.12 -0.21 -27.41
N ILE A 102 5.22 0.56 -26.33
CA ILE A 102 4.88 0.06 -24.98
C ILE A 102 3.55 0.63 -24.49
N SER A 103 2.73 -0.23 -23.89
CA SER A 103 1.47 0.10 -23.23
C SER A 103 1.56 -0.09 -21.73
N PHE A 104 0.81 0.71 -20.99
CA PHE A 104 0.78 0.68 -19.53
C PHE A 104 -0.62 0.45 -18.99
N GLY A 105 -0.67 -0.17 -17.81
CA GLY A 105 -1.88 -0.38 -17.06
C GLY A 105 -1.61 -0.37 -15.56
N PHE A 106 -2.65 0.00 -14.80
CA PHE A 106 -2.71 -0.25 -13.38
C PHE A 106 -3.59 -1.47 -13.13
N LEU A 107 -3.00 -2.49 -12.51
CA LEU A 107 -3.63 -3.76 -12.21
C LEU A 107 -3.95 -3.83 -10.71
N THR A 108 -5.15 -4.29 -10.38
CA THR A 108 -5.53 -4.75 -9.04
C THR A 108 -5.88 -6.22 -9.10
N LEU A 109 -5.25 -7.02 -8.24
CA LEU A 109 -5.58 -8.43 -8.00
C LEU A 109 -6.13 -8.57 -6.58
N CYS A 110 -7.30 -9.16 -6.42
CA CYS A 110 -8.00 -9.26 -5.14
C CYS A 110 -8.73 -10.60 -5.07
N TRP A 111 -8.52 -11.40 -4.02
CA TRP A 111 -9.08 -12.75 -3.96
C TRP A 111 -9.22 -13.27 -2.54
N ASP A 112 -9.96 -14.38 -2.38
CA ASP A 112 -10.38 -14.92 -1.08
C ASP A 112 -9.24 -15.28 -0.14
N GLU A 113 -8.15 -15.85 -0.63
CA GLU A 113 -6.97 -16.13 0.20
C GLU A 113 -6.27 -14.87 0.74
N GLY A 114 -6.64 -13.67 0.29
CA GLY A 114 -6.21 -12.40 0.87
C GLY A 114 -7.13 -11.87 1.98
N ILE A 115 -8.21 -12.58 2.30
CA ILE A 115 -9.18 -12.17 3.32
C ILE A 115 -8.99 -13.01 4.57
N THR A 116 -8.80 -12.33 5.70
CA THR A 116 -8.63 -12.98 7.01
C THR A 116 -9.17 -12.08 8.12
N ALA A 117 -9.36 -12.63 9.32
CA ALA A 117 -9.83 -11.87 10.47
C ALA A 117 -8.80 -10.81 10.89
N ILE A 118 -9.25 -9.60 11.24
CA ILE A 118 -8.32 -8.54 11.66
C ILE A 118 -7.64 -8.84 13.01
N THR A 119 -8.29 -9.64 13.85
CA THR A 119 -7.83 -9.99 15.21
C THR A 119 -6.73 -11.04 15.21
N SER A 120 -6.70 -11.88 14.18
CA SER A 120 -5.77 -12.99 14.01
C SER A 120 -5.42 -13.13 12.52
N PRO A 121 -4.71 -12.13 11.96
CA PRO A 121 -4.45 -12.09 10.53
C PRO A 121 -3.47 -13.21 10.15
N ASP A 122 -3.93 -14.12 9.31
CA ASP A 122 -3.10 -15.12 8.66
C ASP A 122 -2.94 -14.75 7.18
N LEU A 123 -1.74 -14.33 6.79
CA LEU A 123 -1.41 -13.85 5.46
C LEU A 123 -0.13 -14.50 4.95
N ASP A 124 -0.26 -15.41 3.99
CA ASP A 124 0.89 -15.98 3.28
C ASP A 124 1.35 -15.03 2.17
N ILE A 125 2.15 -14.03 2.54
CA ILE A 125 2.73 -13.03 1.63
C ILE A 125 3.53 -13.71 0.49
N VAL A 126 4.20 -14.82 0.76
CA VAL A 126 5.02 -15.53 -0.24
C VAL A 126 4.13 -16.14 -1.31
N LYS A 127 3.10 -16.90 -0.92
CA LYS A 127 2.10 -17.47 -1.82
C LYS A 127 1.36 -16.39 -2.59
N MET A 128 0.98 -15.28 -1.95
CA MET A 128 0.35 -14.14 -2.62
C MET A 128 1.24 -13.56 -3.73
N LYS A 129 2.53 -13.34 -3.45
CA LYS A 129 3.52 -12.87 -4.44
C LYS A 129 3.64 -13.85 -5.59
N HIS A 130 3.73 -15.16 -5.33
CA HIS A 130 3.83 -16.18 -6.39
C HIS A 130 2.59 -16.21 -7.28
N LYS A 131 1.38 -16.18 -6.70
CA LYS A 131 0.11 -16.16 -7.45
C LYS A 131 0.01 -14.91 -8.33
N ALA A 132 0.34 -13.74 -7.79
CA ALA A 132 0.36 -12.48 -8.54
C ALA A 132 1.40 -12.47 -9.66
N ARG A 133 2.64 -12.93 -9.40
CA ARG A 133 3.71 -13.05 -10.42
C ARG A 133 3.29 -13.95 -11.57
N ARG A 134 2.69 -15.11 -11.28
CA ARG A 134 2.20 -16.02 -12.31
C ARG A 134 1.13 -15.33 -13.14
N ALA A 135 0.11 -14.74 -12.52
CA ALA A 135 -0.95 -14.05 -13.24
C ALA A 135 -0.44 -12.91 -14.13
N ILE A 136 0.48 -12.07 -13.65
CA ILE A 136 1.03 -10.95 -14.45
C ILE A 136 1.85 -11.47 -15.64
N ARG A 137 2.62 -12.55 -15.47
CA ARG A 137 3.32 -13.21 -16.58
C ARG A 137 2.34 -13.83 -17.59
N ASP A 138 1.26 -14.45 -17.11
CA ASP A 138 0.21 -15.03 -17.97
C ASP A 138 -0.53 -13.94 -18.78
N LEU A 139 -0.50 -12.68 -18.33
CA LEU A 139 -0.97 -11.52 -19.11
C LEU A 139 0.00 -11.09 -20.23
N GLY A 140 1.19 -11.68 -20.30
CA GLY A 140 2.27 -11.24 -21.17
C GLY A 140 2.78 -9.85 -20.79
N ALA A 141 2.85 -9.55 -19.49
CA ALA A 141 3.24 -8.25 -18.97
C ALA A 141 4.43 -8.34 -17.99
N HIS A 142 5.15 -7.23 -17.91
CA HIS A 142 6.15 -6.96 -16.88
C HIS A 142 5.55 -5.98 -15.87
N GLY A 143 6.17 -5.83 -14.70
CA GLY A 143 5.64 -4.89 -13.73
C GLY A 143 6.36 -4.82 -12.39
N ILE A 144 5.95 -3.82 -11.64
CA ILE A 144 6.22 -3.65 -10.21
C ILE A 144 4.89 -3.78 -9.49
N ALA A 145 4.88 -4.56 -8.41
CA ALA A 145 3.69 -4.84 -7.62
C ALA A 145 3.94 -4.54 -6.13
N ALA A 146 2.87 -4.18 -5.43
CA ALA A 146 2.85 -3.99 -3.99
C ALA A 146 1.66 -4.73 -3.39
N ILE A 147 1.89 -5.40 -2.26
CA ILE A 147 0.81 -5.87 -1.40
C ILE A 147 0.28 -4.69 -0.61
N ASP A 148 -1.03 -4.51 -0.68
CA ASP A 148 -1.79 -3.51 0.05
C ASP A 148 -2.79 -4.22 0.97
N ILE A 149 -2.91 -3.75 2.21
CA ILE A 149 -3.72 -4.37 3.25
C ILE A 149 -4.69 -3.31 3.77
N HIS A 150 -5.98 -3.57 3.61
CA HIS A 150 -7.04 -2.67 4.04
C HIS A 150 -7.98 -3.34 5.03
N PRO A 151 -8.49 -2.62 6.03
CA PRO A 151 -9.59 -3.13 6.84
C PRO A 151 -10.85 -3.25 5.98
N LEU A 152 -11.59 -4.32 6.25
CA LEU A 152 -12.77 -4.75 5.52
C LEU A 152 -13.92 -4.95 6.49
N ARG A 153 -15.04 -4.27 6.21
CA ARG A 153 -16.29 -4.45 6.96
C ARG A 153 -17.18 -5.44 6.22
N HIS A 154 -17.48 -6.55 6.89
CA HIS A 154 -18.39 -7.55 6.36
C HIS A 154 -19.85 -7.10 6.53
N ALA A 155 -20.73 -7.51 5.60
CA ALA A 155 -22.13 -7.09 5.58
C ALA A 155 -22.92 -7.61 6.79
N LYS A 156 -22.61 -8.81 7.28
CA LYS A 156 -23.27 -9.46 8.44
C LYS A 156 -22.65 -9.10 9.80
N GLY A 157 -21.85 -8.03 9.87
CA GLY A 157 -21.01 -7.75 11.04
C GLY A 157 -19.68 -8.51 11.00
N GLY A 158 -18.74 -8.13 11.87
CA GLY A 158 -17.36 -8.62 11.87
C GLY A 158 -16.38 -7.72 11.11
N ARG A 159 -15.10 -7.83 11.47
CA ARG A 159 -14.00 -7.04 10.90
C ARG A 159 -12.94 -7.98 10.35
N GLN A 160 -12.68 -7.84 9.07
CA GLN A 160 -11.64 -8.58 8.35
C GLN A 160 -10.60 -7.61 7.85
N ILE A 161 -9.51 -8.14 7.31
CA ILE A 161 -8.61 -7.42 6.44
C ILE A 161 -8.70 -8.01 5.05
N LEU A 162 -8.41 -7.16 4.07
CA LEU A 162 -8.25 -7.50 2.68
C LEU A 162 -6.81 -7.17 2.26
N ALA A 163 -5.97 -8.19 2.21
CA ALA A 163 -4.70 -8.14 1.51
C ALA A 163 -4.94 -8.35 0.01
N HIS A 164 -4.44 -7.44 -0.81
CA HIS A 164 -4.57 -7.49 -2.26
C HIS A 164 -3.33 -6.90 -2.92
N VAL A 165 -3.20 -7.08 -4.23
CA VAL A 165 -2.03 -6.62 -4.97
C VAL A 165 -2.42 -5.49 -5.90
N HIS A 166 -1.66 -4.40 -5.82
CA HIS A 166 -1.65 -3.34 -6.80
C HIS A 166 -0.39 -3.45 -7.66
N SER A 167 -0.47 -3.17 -8.95
CA SER A 167 0.69 -3.25 -9.83
C SER A 167 0.65 -2.20 -10.93
N ILE A 168 1.80 -1.62 -11.19
CA ILE A 168 2.08 -0.89 -12.44
C ILE A 168 2.63 -1.93 -13.40
N ILE A 169 1.89 -2.21 -14.46
CA ILE A 169 2.25 -3.20 -15.48
C ILE A 169 2.48 -2.52 -16.83
N TRP A 170 3.40 -3.10 -17.61
CA TRP A 170 3.68 -2.69 -18.97
C TRP A 170 3.88 -3.90 -19.89
N TRP A 171 3.58 -3.71 -21.17
CA TRP A 171 3.68 -4.75 -22.18
C TRP A 171 3.89 -4.13 -23.56
N GLU A 172 4.43 -4.94 -24.48
CA GLU A 172 4.57 -4.55 -25.88
C GLU A 172 3.22 -4.54 -26.61
N LYS A 173 2.93 -3.43 -27.29
CA LYS A 173 1.76 -3.26 -28.17
C LYS A 173 1.78 -4.32 -29.26
N GLY A 174 0.63 -4.93 -29.50
CA GLY A 174 0.46 -5.97 -30.52
C GLY A 174 0.86 -7.38 -30.06
N LYS A 175 1.75 -7.53 -29.06
CA LYS A 175 2.15 -8.85 -28.55
C LYS A 175 1.18 -9.44 -27.53
N SER A 176 0.50 -8.59 -26.75
CA SER A 176 -0.48 -9.05 -25.76
C SER A 176 -1.70 -8.14 -25.66
N ASN A 177 -2.83 -8.75 -25.33
CA ASN A 177 -4.04 -8.04 -24.92
C ASN A 177 -4.38 -8.42 -23.47
N PRO A 178 -3.78 -7.74 -22.47
CA PRO A 178 -3.97 -8.07 -21.07
C PRO A 178 -5.44 -8.06 -20.63
N LYS A 179 -6.32 -7.31 -21.29
CA LYS A 179 -7.75 -7.31 -20.95
C LYS A 179 -8.43 -8.61 -21.33
N ARG A 180 -8.09 -9.18 -22.49
CA ARG A 180 -8.63 -10.48 -22.92
C ARG A 180 -8.10 -11.59 -22.00
N ALA A 181 -6.81 -11.57 -21.69
CA ALA A 181 -6.20 -12.52 -20.77
C ALA A 181 -6.71 -12.36 -19.32
N ALA A 182 -7.02 -11.14 -18.87
CA ALA A 182 -7.62 -10.93 -17.55
C ALA A 182 -8.98 -11.62 -17.39
N LYS A 183 -9.79 -11.70 -18.45
CA LYS A 183 -11.07 -12.42 -18.42
C LYS A 183 -10.87 -13.92 -18.20
N SER A 184 -9.89 -14.55 -18.85
CA SER A 184 -9.62 -15.98 -18.65
C SER A 184 -9.02 -16.27 -17.28
N LEU A 185 -8.23 -15.35 -16.73
CA LEU A 185 -7.63 -15.48 -15.41
C LEU A 185 -8.61 -15.19 -14.26
N GLN A 186 -9.77 -14.58 -14.52
CA GLN A 186 -10.72 -14.15 -13.49
C GLN A 186 -11.15 -15.30 -12.56
N ARG A 187 -11.31 -16.52 -13.09
CA ARG A 187 -11.67 -17.72 -12.32
C ARG A 187 -10.62 -18.14 -11.29
N ARG A 188 -9.34 -17.77 -11.48
CA ARG A 188 -8.23 -18.07 -10.56
C ARG A 188 -8.14 -17.10 -9.38
N PHE A 189 -8.95 -16.04 -9.42
CA PHE A 189 -9.04 -15.00 -8.40
C PHE A 189 -10.49 -14.88 -7.94
N PRO A 190 -11.04 -15.93 -7.29
CA PRO A 190 -12.36 -15.87 -6.69
C PRO A 190 -12.36 -14.80 -5.60
N ASN A 191 -13.46 -14.07 -5.50
CA ASN A 191 -13.61 -12.98 -4.56
C ASN A 191 -15.05 -12.94 -4.04
N SER A 192 -15.22 -13.53 -2.87
CA SER A 192 -16.46 -13.61 -2.09
C SER A 192 -17.05 -12.25 -1.72
N PHE A 193 -16.29 -11.15 -1.84
CA PHE A 193 -16.80 -9.79 -1.64
C PHE A 193 -17.42 -9.19 -2.90
N GLY A 194 -17.66 -9.98 -3.95
CA GLY A 194 -18.35 -9.52 -5.16
C GLY A 194 -17.55 -8.54 -6.02
N ALA A 195 -16.32 -8.21 -5.63
CA ALA A 195 -15.43 -7.41 -6.46
C ALA A 195 -14.80 -8.28 -7.56
N LYS A 196 -14.51 -7.69 -8.72
CA LYS A 196 -13.70 -8.37 -9.73
C LYS A 196 -12.31 -8.67 -9.17
N GLY A 197 -11.95 -9.95 -9.13
CA GLY A 197 -10.65 -10.37 -8.64
C GLY A 197 -9.46 -9.95 -9.49
N ILE A 198 -9.69 -9.59 -10.77
CA ILE A 198 -8.68 -8.95 -11.62
C ILE A 198 -9.28 -7.69 -12.25
N LYS A 199 -8.61 -6.56 -12.09
CA LYS A 199 -9.01 -5.30 -12.71
C LYS A 199 -7.81 -4.58 -13.30
N ILE A 200 -7.81 -4.41 -14.62
CA ILE A 200 -6.81 -3.60 -15.33
C ILE A 200 -7.47 -2.29 -15.75
N THR A 201 -6.85 -1.18 -15.36
CA THR A 201 -7.23 0.18 -15.78
C THR A 201 -6.10 0.76 -16.62
N THR A 202 -6.36 1.01 -17.90
CA THR A 202 -5.38 1.71 -18.75
C THR A 202 -5.51 3.21 -18.55
N ARG A 203 -4.45 3.95 -18.92
CA ARG A 203 -4.47 5.42 -18.86
C ARG A 203 -5.62 6.02 -19.67
N LYS A 204 -5.86 5.54 -20.89
CA LYS A 204 -7.00 5.94 -21.73
C LYS A 204 -8.33 5.85 -20.97
N GLN A 205 -8.55 4.77 -20.22
CA GLN A 205 -9.77 4.60 -19.41
C GLN A 205 -9.80 5.54 -18.20
N ALA A 206 -8.67 5.73 -17.52
CA ALA A 206 -8.58 6.65 -16.39
C ALA A 206 -8.87 8.09 -16.81
N VAL A 207 -8.32 8.53 -17.95
CA VAL A 207 -8.57 9.86 -18.54
C VAL A 207 -10.03 10.00 -18.96
N ALA A 208 -10.59 9.04 -19.70
CA ALA A 208 -12.00 9.07 -20.10
C ALA A 208 -12.95 9.21 -18.88
N LYS A 209 -12.66 8.48 -17.80
CA LYS A 209 -13.44 8.58 -16.54
C LYS A 209 -13.30 9.95 -15.86
N ARG A 210 -12.16 10.63 -16.00
CA ARG A 210 -11.95 11.98 -15.46
C ARG A 210 -12.71 13.02 -16.27
N ILE A 211 -12.64 12.93 -17.60
CA ILE A 211 -13.40 13.80 -18.52
C ILE A 211 -14.91 13.65 -18.26
N ALA A 212 -15.41 12.41 -18.13
CA ALA A 212 -16.80 12.15 -17.78
C ALA A 212 -17.23 12.69 -16.40
N LYS A 213 -16.29 13.12 -15.57
CA LYS A 213 -16.53 13.77 -14.26
C LYS A 213 -16.26 15.28 -14.30
N GLY A 214 -16.16 15.88 -15.50
CA GLY A 214 -15.93 17.31 -15.68
C GLY A 214 -14.48 17.77 -15.48
N ALA A 215 -13.52 16.85 -15.37
CA ALA A 215 -12.11 17.26 -15.26
C ALA A 215 -11.56 17.68 -16.63
N MET A 216 -11.01 18.89 -16.71
CA MET A 216 -10.16 19.28 -17.83
C MET A 216 -8.87 18.47 -17.78
N VAL A 217 -8.66 17.61 -18.78
CA VAL A 217 -7.44 16.83 -18.94
C VAL A 217 -6.88 17.15 -20.31
N HIS A 218 -5.72 17.80 -20.37
CA HIS A 218 -4.98 17.92 -21.64
C HIS A 218 -4.75 16.51 -22.18
N ALA A 219 -5.19 16.23 -23.40
CA ALA A 219 -5.00 14.93 -24.04
C ALA A 219 -3.48 14.70 -24.20
N PRO A 220 -2.85 13.79 -23.44
CA PRO A 220 -1.40 13.71 -23.49
C PRO A 220 -1.00 12.81 -24.65
N SER A 221 -0.03 13.25 -25.45
CA SER A 221 0.58 12.49 -26.53
C SER A 221 1.28 11.18 -26.07
N ALA A 222 1.59 11.05 -24.78
CA ALA A 222 2.31 9.91 -24.20
C ALA A 222 1.39 8.85 -23.57
N ASN A 223 1.81 7.57 -23.54
CA ASN A 223 1.07 6.47 -22.90
C ASN A 223 1.16 6.48 -21.36
N MET A 224 2.14 7.17 -20.78
CA MET A 224 2.38 7.35 -19.35
C MET A 224 3.31 8.57 -19.15
N THR A 225 3.12 9.35 -18.09
CA THR A 225 4.01 10.47 -17.71
C THR A 225 4.66 10.23 -16.36
N ASP A 226 5.69 11.01 -16.04
CA ASP A 226 6.38 10.97 -14.74
C ASP A 226 5.40 11.22 -13.57
N ASP A 227 4.48 12.20 -13.72
CA ASP A 227 3.40 12.47 -12.78
C ASP A 227 2.49 11.25 -12.57
N ASP A 228 2.12 10.57 -13.66
CA ASP A 228 1.26 9.40 -13.59
C ASP A 228 1.98 8.27 -12.85
N LEU A 229 3.27 8.04 -13.11
CA LEU A 229 4.08 7.04 -12.40
C LEU A 229 4.23 7.38 -10.91
N ALA A 230 4.54 8.63 -10.57
CA ALA A 230 4.64 9.08 -9.18
C ALA A 230 3.31 8.92 -8.43
N PHE A 231 2.19 9.26 -9.10
CA PHE A 231 0.84 9.07 -8.55
C PHE A 231 0.50 7.60 -8.35
N LEU A 232 0.79 6.72 -9.32
CA LEU A 232 0.52 5.29 -9.21
C LEU A 232 1.38 4.65 -8.11
N ALA A 233 2.66 5.04 -7.98
CA ALA A 233 3.51 4.61 -6.88
C ALA A 233 2.93 5.04 -5.52
N ALA A 234 2.41 6.26 -5.41
CA ALA A 234 1.74 6.72 -4.19
C ALA A 234 0.47 5.90 -3.90
N TYR A 235 -0.30 5.60 -4.94
CA TYR A 235 -1.53 4.81 -4.81
C TYR A 235 -1.26 3.37 -4.34
N MET A 236 -0.14 2.77 -4.78
CA MET A 236 0.31 1.45 -4.33
C MET A 236 0.71 1.40 -2.85
N LEU A 237 1.11 2.54 -2.28
CA LEU A 237 1.69 2.64 -0.94
C LEU A 237 0.83 3.45 0.05
N LYS A 238 -0.40 3.82 -0.34
CA LYS A 238 -1.36 4.54 0.50
C LYS A 238 -1.47 3.85 1.88
N ALA A 239 -1.62 4.65 2.92
CA ALA A 239 -1.86 4.12 4.25
C ALA A 239 -3.28 3.55 4.33
N PRO A 240 -3.54 2.59 5.24
CA PRO A 240 -4.85 1.97 5.37
C PRO A 240 -5.80 2.89 6.13
N ASN A 241 -5.99 4.14 5.71
CA ASN A 241 -6.73 5.14 6.47
C ASN A 241 -8.27 5.03 6.33
N MET A 242 -8.79 4.08 5.56
CA MET A 242 -10.22 3.91 5.30
C MET A 242 -10.60 2.44 5.32
N VAL A 243 -11.84 2.15 5.76
CA VAL A 243 -12.42 0.81 5.69
C VAL A 243 -13.06 0.62 4.32
N LYS A 244 -12.93 -0.59 3.78
CA LYS A 244 -13.68 -1.03 2.61
C LYS A 244 -14.97 -1.70 3.07
N ARG A 245 -16.10 -1.31 2.48
CA ARG A 245 -17.37 -2.03 2.64
C ARG A 245 -17.91 -2.43 1.28
N LEU A 246 -18.48 -3.62 1.21
CA LEU A 246 -19.29 -4.01 0.06
C LEU A 246 -20.61 -3.25 0.11
N VAL A 247 -20.96 -2.58 -0.98
CA VAL A 247 -22.30 -2.01 -1.18
C VAL A 247 -22.96 -2.85 -2.26
N CYS A 248 -23.89 -3.68 -1.83
CA CYS A 248 -24.72 -4.47 -2.73
C CYS A 248 -25.75 -3.57 -3.41
N ASP A 249 -25.95 -3.78 -4.71
CA ASP A 249 -27.04 -3.13 -5.45
C ASP A 249 -28.33 -3.93 -5.23
N PRO A 250 -29.38 -3.37 -4.60
CA PRO A 250 -30.65 -4.08 -4.39
C PRO A 250 -31.22 -4.53 -5.74
N GLY A 251 -31.31 -5.85 -5.94
CA GLY A 251 -31.81 -6.45 -7.18
C GLY A 251 -30.73 -6.78 -8.23
N CYS A 252 -29.47 -6.43 -8.00
CA CYS A 252 -28.37 -6.86 -8.89
C CYS A 252 -27.09 -7.16 -8.11
N PRO A 253 -26.99 -8.32 -7.43
CA PRO A 253 -25.80 -8.71 -6.66
C PRO A 253 -24.49 -8.63 -7.46
N GLU A 254 -24.54 -8.83 -8.79
CA GLU A 254 -23.40 -8.71 -9.69
C GLU A 254 -22.86 -7.28 -9.88
N LYS A 255 -23.66 -6.26 -9.53
CA LYS A 255 -23.27 -4.85 -9.54
C LYS A 255 -22.72 -4.37 -8.20
N SER A 256 -22.53 -5.26 -7.22
CA SER A 256 -21.97 -4.89 -5.92
C SER A 256 -20.61 -4.20 -6.07
N THR A 257 -20.41 -3.10 -5.35
CA THR A 257 -19.17 -2.32 -5.43
C THR A 257 -18.53 -2.12 -4.07
N MET A 258 -17.21 -2.19 -4.05
CA MET A 258 -16.43 -1.84 -2.86
C MET A 258 -16.35 -0.31 -2.74
N LYS A 259 -16.98 0.24 -1.70
CA LYS A 259 -16.87 1.66 -1.34
C LYS A 259 -15.93 1.82 -0.14
N THR A 260 -15.15 2.89 -0.16
CA THR A 260 -14.36 3.33 1.00
C THR A 260 -15.22 4.19 1.90
N THR A 261 -15.14 3.98 3.21
CA THR A 261 -15.76 4.86 4.21
C THR A 261 -14.82 5.03 5.42
N ALA A 262 -14.94 6.18 6.08
CA ALA A 262 -14.35 6.41 7.39
C ALA A 262 -15.16 5.68 8.47
N ASP A 263 -16.46 5.46 8.22
CA ASP A 263 -17.37 4.79 9.14
C ASP A 263 -16.91 3.36 9.43
N GLY A 264 -16.78 3.04 10.71
CA GLY A 264 -16.30 1.74 11.17
C GLY A 264 -14.77 1.64 11.29
N TYR A 265 -14.03 2.73 11.04
CA TYR A 265 -12.60 2.81 11.35
C TYR A 265 -12.38 3.16 12.83
N SER A 266 -12.55 2.19 13.73
CA SER A 266 -12.32 2.39 15.18
C SER A 266 -10.84 2.37 15.58
N ASP A 267 -10.53 2.79 16.80
CA ASP A 267 -9.19 2.67 17.41
C ASP A 267 -8.61 1.26 17.34
N VAL A 268 -9.43 0.25 17.61
CA VAL A 268 -9.06 -1.16 17.48
C VAL A 268 -8.51 -1.46 16.09
N VAL A 269 -9.19 -0.99 15.05
CA VAL A 269 -8.78 -1.18 13.65
C VAL A 269 -7.46 -0.46 13.40
N ALA A 270 -7.30 0.77 13.91
CA ALA A 270 -6.05 1.53 13.76
C ALA A 270 -4.85 0.78 14.36
N LEU A 271 -5.00 0.26 15.59
CA LEU A 271 -3.97 -0.49 16.30
C LEU A 271 -3.64 -1.82 15.59
N HIS A 272 -4.64 -2.57 15.14
CA HIS A 272 -4.40 -3.81 14.38
C HIS A 272 -3.71 -3.54 13.05
N MET A 273 -4.09 -2.47 12.33
CA MET A 273 -3.42 -2.10 11.09
C MET A 273 -1.96 -1.69 11.34
N ALA A 274 -1.70 -0.92 12.40
CA ALA A 274 -0.34 -0.57 12.80
C ALA A 274 0.49 -1.80 13.15
N ARG A 275 -0.10 -2.77 13.88
CA ARG A 275 0.52 -4.07 14.18
C ARG A 275 0.87 -4.83 12.91
N ILE A 276 -0.08 -5.04 12.01
CA ILE A 276 0.17 -5.78 10.76
C ILE A 276 1.32 -5.14 9.98
N TRP A 277 1.27 -3.83 9.80
CA TRP A 277 2.30 -3.11 9.04
C TRP A 277 3.64 -2.99 9.75
N SER A 278 3.75 -3.30 11.04
CA SER A 278 5.05 -3.35 11.73
C SER A 278 5.85 -4.61 11.42
N TYR A 279 5.21 -5.67 10.94
CA TYR A 279 5.91 -6.90 10.52
C TYR A 279 6.22 -6.92 9.01
N VAL A 280 5.66 -5.99 8.24
CA VAL A 280 5.85 -5.92 6.79
C VAL A 280 6.89 -4.86 6.47
N THR A 281 7.98 -5.25 5.80
CA THR A 281 8.97 -4.30 5.29
C THR A 281 8.65 -3.87 3.85
N PRO A 282 9.24 -2.77 3.35
CA PRO A 282 9.19 -2.43 1.93
C PRO A 282 9.69 -3.56 1.02
N TYR A 283 10.62 -4.39 1.51
CA TYR A 283 11.16 -5.49 0.72
C TYR A 283 10.18 -6.64 0.55
N ASP A 284 9.32 -6.86 1.55
CA ASP A 284 8.25 -7.86 1.52
C ASP A 284 7.06 -7.38 0.70
N ALA A 285 6.67 -6.12 0.92
CA ALA A 285 5.50 -5.51 0.30
C ALA A 285 5.69 -5.34 -1.21
N ILE A 286 6.87 -4.90 -1.67
CA ILE A 286 7.12 -4.54 -3.06
C ILE A 286 7.91 -5.64 -3.76
N PHE A 287 7.42 -6.11 -4.90
CA PHE A 287 8.05 -7.16 -5.69
C PHE A 287 7.97 -6.90 -7.20
N ALA A 288 8.91 -7.50 -7.92
CA ALA A 288 9.05 -7.35 -9.36
C ALA A 288 8.49 -8.55 -10.15
N ILE A 289 8.12 -8.27 -11.40
CA ILE A 289 7.73 -9.22 -12.44
C ILE A 289 8.48 -8.86 -13.74
N GLY A 290 9.25 -9.80 -14.29
CA GLY A 290 10.02 -9.59 -15.52
C GLY A 290 10.95 -8.37 -15.41
N ASP A 291 10.86 -7.44 -16.37
CA ASP A 291 11.68 -6.21 -16.42
C ASP A 291 11.51 -5.29 -15.21
N GLY A 292 10.44 -5.46 -14.42
CA GLY A 292 10.31 -4.74 -13.15
C GLY A 292 11.43 -5.03 -12.14
N LYS A 293 12.28 -6.05 -12.40
CA LYS A 293 13.47 -6.33 -11.58
C LYS A 293 14.45 -5.16 -11.55
N HIS A 294 14.55 -4.39 -12.63
CA HIS A 294 15.46 -3.25 -12.73
C HIS A 294 15.07 -2.10 -11.79
N PRO A 295 13.86 -1.51 -11.90
CA PRO A 295 13.44 -0.47 -10.95
C PRO A 295 13.36 -1.00 -9.51
N ARG A 296 13.07 -2.29 -9.31
CA ARG A 296 13.04 -2.90 -7.97
C ARG A 296 14.42 -2.99 -7.32
N ALA A 297 15.45 -3.30 -8.10
CA ALA A 297 16.83 -3.38 -7.63
C ALA A 297 17.36 -1.98 -7.28
N GLN A 298 17.11 -0.99 -8.14
CA GLN A 298 17.46 0.41 -7.90
C GLN A 298 16.76 0.97 -6.65
N PHE A 299 15.46 0.71 -6.50
CA PHE A 299 14.71 1.04 -5.28
C PHE A 299 15.34 0.43 -4.03
N ALA A 300 15.68 -0.87 -4.06
CA ALA A 300 16.30 -1.53 -2.92
C ALA A 300 17.67 -0.96 -2.58
N PHE A 301 18.45 -0.58 -3.59
CA PHE A 301 19.73 0.08 -3.42
C PHE A 301 19.56 1.41 -2.68
N TYR A 302 18.67 2.29 -3.14
CA TYR A 302 18.41 3.57 -2.47
C TYR A 302 17.93 3.40 -1.03
N LEU A 303 17.00 2.47 -0.80
CA LEU A 303 16.46 2.23 0.54
C LEU A 303 17.53 1.67 1.50
N ARG A 304 18.42 0.78 1.03
CA ARG A 304 19.54 0.27 1.84
C ARG A 304 20.55 1.36 2.15
N ARG A 305 20.89 2.22 1.19
CA ARG A 305 21.79 3.36 1.42
C ARG A 305 21.21 4.30 2.49
N TRP A 306 19.93 4.65 2.38
CA TRP A 306 19.25 5.45 3.40
C TRP A 306 19.26 4.80 4.78
N ALA A 307 18.90 3.53 4.89
CA ALA A 307 18.91 2.81 6.16
C ALA A 307 20.32 2.68 6.76
N LYS A 308 21.35 2.49 5.94
CA LYS A 308 22.76 2.47 6.36
C LYS A 308 23.20 3.83 6.91
N ASN A 309 22.82 4.93 6.29
CA ASN A 309 23.15 6.27 6.76
C ASN A 309 22.47 6.59 8.11
N ASN A 310 21.32 5.96 8.40
CA ASN A 310 20.65 6.09 9.70
C ASN A 310 21.26 5.22 10.80
N PHE A 311 22.08 4.21 10.45
CA PHE A 311 22.65 3.23 11.39
C PHE A 311 23.47 3.87 12.51
N GLN A 312 24.13 5.00 12.25
CA GLN A 312 24.95 5.69 13.27
C GLN A 312 24.14 6.41 14.36
N ARG A 313 22.79 6.46 14.26
CA ARG A 313 21.90 7.27 15.12
C ARG A 313 20.96 6.41 16.00
N GLN A 314 21.32 5.16 16.24
CA GLN A 314 20.41 4.02 16.43
C GLN A 314 19.48 4.00 17.65
N GLN A 315 18.27 3.52 17.40
CA GLN A 315 17.43 2.73 18.31
C GLN A 315 16.87 1.54 17.51
N PHE A 316 17.33 0.33 17.79
CA PHE A 316 16.78 -0.91 17.20
C PHE A 316 15.64 -1.43 18.06
N VAL A 317 14.69 -2.14 17.45
CA VAL A 317 13.64 -2.86 18.17
C VAL A 317 13.75 -4.32 17.77
N GLU A 318 14.06 -5.17 18.75
CA GLU A 318 14.15 -6.61 18.54
C GLU A 318 12.76 -7.20 18.22
N ALA A 319 12.73 -8.31 17.48
CA ALA A 319 11.46 -8.96 17.13
C ALA A 319 10.66 -9.38 18.38
N ALA A 320 11.34 -9.88 19.41
CA ALA A 320 10.73 -10.24 20.68
C ALA A 320 10.15 -9.02 21.42
N GLU A 321 10.83 -7.86 21.38
CA GLU A 321 10.34 -6.61 21.98
C GLU A 321 9.11 -6.09 21.24
N LEU A 322 9.11 -6.19 19.91
CA LEU A 322 7.97 -5.85 19.07
C LEU A 322 6.75 -6.71 19.40
N ASP A 323 6.94 -8.02 19.51
CA ASP A 323 5.89 -8.97 19.87
C ASP A 323 5.35 -8.72 21.27
N ASP A 324 6.22 -8.56 22.26
CA ASP A 324 5.83 -8.26 23.64
C ASP A 324 5.11 -6.90 23.72
N MET A 325 5.52 -5.90 22.93
CA MET A 325 4.83 -4.62 22.85
C MET A 325 3.41 -4.78 22.28
N TRP A 326 3.25 -5.47 21.15
CA TRP A 326 1.93 -5.67 20.56
C TRP A 326 1.02 -6.59 21.37
N ASN A 327 1.57 -7.58 22.06
CA ASN A 327 0.82 -8.43 22.98
C ASN A 327 0.30 -7.60 24.16
N TYR A 328 1.11 -6.69 24.71
CA TYR A 328 0.67 -5.75 25.75
C TYR A 328 -0.46 -4.83 25.23
N VAL A 329 -0.28 -4.23 24.05
CA VAL A 329 -1.32 -3.38 23.42
C VAL A 329 -2.61 -4.17 23.19
N GLY A 330 -2.51 -5.41 22.69
CA GLY A 330 -3.65 -6.30 22.46
C GLY A 330 -4.44 -6.59 23.74
N LYS A 331 -3.75 -6.93 24.85
CA LYS A 331 -4.36 -7.18 26.16
C LYS A 331 -5.07 -5.95 26.75
N ARG A 332 -4.59 -4.73 26.46
CA ARG A 332 -5.23 -3.48 26.89
C ARG A 332 -6.41 -3.11 25.99
N ASN A 333 -6.30 -3.39 24.70
CA ASN A 333 -7.33 -3.12 23.71
C ASN A 333 -8.59 -3.97 23.90
N SER A 334 -8.47 -5.22 24.36
CA SER A 334 -9.63 -6.03 24.73
C SER A 334 -10.45 -5.40 25.86
N LYS A 335 -9.80 -4.70 26.81
CA LYS A 335 -10.48 -3.94 27.86
C LYS A 335 -11.18 -2.68 27.31
N LEU A 336 -10.61 -2.02 26.30
CA LEU A 336 -11.28 -0.91 25.60
C LEU A 336 -12.56 -1.38 24.87
N GLN A 337 -12.55 -2.58 24.29
CA GLN A 337 -13.74 -3.16 23.65
C GLN A 337 -14.85 -3.45 24.67
N LEU A 338 -14.50 -3.98 25.84
CA LEU A 338 -15.47 -4.22 26.94
C LEU A 338 -16.04 -2.92 27.51
N GLY A 339 -15.21 -1.88 27.66
CA GLY A 339 -15.66 -0.56 28.12
C GLY A 339 -16.61 0.12 27.14
N ALA A 340 -16.33 0.05 25.83
CA ALA A 340 -17.19 0.64 24.80
C ALA A 340 -18.52 -0.10 24.64
N ALA A 341 -18.53 -1.44 24.77
CA ALA A 341 -19.75 -2.25 24.75
C ALA A 341 -20.67 -1.93 25.93
N ASN A 342 -20.11 -1.65 27.11
CA ASN A 342 -20.88 -1.28 28.30
C ASN A 342 -21.48 0.14 28.23
N ILE A 343 -20.88 1.05 27.45
CA ILE A 343 -21.42 2.41 27.21
C ILE A 343 -22.56 2.34 26.19
N THR A 344 -22.37 1.61 25.09
CA THR A 344 -23.42 1.45 24.05
C THR A 344 -24.63 0.65 24.54
N ALA A 345 -24.47 -0.26 25.51
CA ALA A 345 -25.60 -0.96 26.13
C ALA A 345 -26.43 -0.07 27.09
N LYS A 346 -25.82 0.99 27.67
CA LYS A 346 -26.54 1.93 28.55
C LYS A 346 -27.31 3.00 27.76
N ASP A 347 -26.80 3.41 26.60
CA ASP A 347 -27.45 4.42 25.75
C ASP A 347 -28.57 3.84 24.85
N GLY A 348 -28.78 2.51 24.87
CA GLY A 348 -29.83 1.82 24.13
C GLY A 348 -31.05 1.39 24.97
N LEU A 349 -31.11 1.82 26.24
CA LEU A 349 -32.18 1.51 27.19
C LEU A 349 -32.90 2.76 27.73
N SER A 350 -32.77 3.91 27.07
CA SER A 350 -33.53 5.13 27.36
C SER A 350 -34.63 5.38 26.35
#